data_AF-A0A2W2KMM5-F1
#
_entry.id   AF-A0A2W2KMM5-F1
#
_cell.length_a   1.000
_cell.length_b   1.000
_cell.length_c   1.000
_cell.angle_alpha   90.00
_cell.angle_beta   90.00
_cell.angle_gamma   90.00
#
_symmetry.space_group_name_H-M   'P 1'
#
loop_
_entity.id
_entity.type
_entity.pdbx_description
1 polymer ?
#
loop_
_entity_poly.entity_id
_entity_poly.type
_entity_poly.pdbx_seq_one_letter_code
_entity_poly.pdbx_strand_id
1 'polypeptide(L)'
;PGYGHQPPPGQAAPHGVPQGAPQAAGVAGALNPYKETPTGQRWTLQNSKLIRADLGTGGRPVLARQGSMVLYQGKVDFSYKGAGFAGRITGNVTGQEMQLMRCTGQGQVFFAEDSTHLHPVELQGDAICVSAESVLAFDESLQYEVRRIEGHGIPGGALFTMQFQGTGTIVVKTHGTPVVLPVTPTTFVDSNAVVAWSAAAQVIVSSQVRMRRNAYPGDTGEGVNLQFRAAPGNFVVVQPYEV
;
A
#
# COMPACT_ATOMS: atom_id res chain seq x y z
N PRO A 1 6.46 -24.98 89.00
CA PRO A 1 7.34 -23.93 89.57
C PRO A 1 8.82 -24.23 89.26
N GLY A 2 9.41 -23.44 88.36
CA GLY A 2 10.80 -23.60 87.92
C GLY A 2 11.13 -22.60 86.81
N TYR A 3 11.81 -21.52 87.22
CA TYR A 3 12.64 -20.58 86.45
C TYR A 3 13.35 -21.24 85.24
N GLY A 4 13.69 -20.59 84.13
CA GLY A 4 13.78 -19.18 83.75
C GLY A 4 14.59 -19.04 82.44
N HIS A 5 14.92 -17.80 82.11
CA HIS A 5 15.92 -17.30 81.14
C HIS A 5 15.58 -17.08 79.65
N GLN A 6 15.68 -15.79 79.29
CA GLN A 6 15.74 -15.14 77.98
C GLN A 6 17.19 -15.17 77.44
N PRO A 7 17.42 -15.15 76.11
CA PRO A 7 18.02 -13.96 75.49
C PRO A 7 17.52 -13.67 74.03
N PRO A 8 17.71 -12.45 73.48
CA PRO A 8 17.68 -12.15 72.03
C PRO A 8 19.08 -12.49 71.41
N PRO A 9 19.48 -12.26 70.12
CA PRO A 9 18.90 -11.53 68.96
C PRO A 9 19.13 -12.22 67.56
N GLY A 10 18.80 -11.53 66.45
CA GLY A 10 19.29 -11.80 65.07
C GLY A 10 18.21 -12.37 64.11
N GLN A 11 18.11 -12.06 62.82
CA GLN A 11 19.02 -11.47 61.83
C GLN A 11 18.19 -10.78 60.72
N ALA A 12 18.77 -9.76 60.10
CA ALA A 12 18.26 -9.11 58.91
C ALA A 12 18.27 -10.04 57.69
N ALA A 13 17.25 -9.92 56.83
CA ALA A 13 17.30 -10.36 55.44
C ALA A 13 17.12 -9.13 54.53
N PRO A 14 18.11 -8.77 53.70
CA PRO A 14 18.00 -7.68 52.76
C PRO A 14 17.42 -8.14 51.42
N HIS A 15 16.53 -7.29 50.87
CA HIS A 15 16.30 -7.04 49.45
C HIS A 15 15.93 -8.22 48.52
N GLY A 16 14.65 -8.26 48.15
CA GLY A 16 14.21 -8.60 46.79
C GLY A 16 13.65 -7.35 46.13
N VAL A 17 14.51 -6.51 45.55
CA VAL A 17 14.05 -5.53 44.54
C VAL A 17 13.69 -6.31 43.27
N PRO A 18 12.49 -6.18 42.70
CA PRO A 18 12.24 -6.66 41.36
C PRO A 18 13.19 -5.91 40.43
N GLN A 19 14.09 -6.65 39.81
CA GLN A 19 14.97 -6.17 38.75
C GLN A 19 14.10 -5.92 37.51
N GLY A 20 13.33 -4.83 37.55
CA GLY A 20 12.71 -4.24 36.38
C GLY A 20 13.86 -3.80 35.47
N ALA A 21 13.89 -4.35 34.26
CA ALA A 21 14.81 -3.94 33.21
C ALA A 21 14.92 -2.40 33.17
N PRO A 22 16.06 -1.81 32.79
CA PRO A 22 16.12 -0.37 32.57
C PRO A 22 15.10 -0.03 31.48
N GLN A 23 13.92 0.42 31.89
CA GLN A 23 13.00 1.15 31.04
C GLN A 23 13.87 2.31 30.53
N ALA A 24 14.23 2.30 29.26
CA ALA A 24 15.07 3.35 28.70
C ALA A 24 14.38 4.70 29.01
N ALA A 25 14.89 5.42 30.01
CA ALA A 25 14.32 6.69 30.43
C ALA A 25 14.86 7.76 29.50
N GLY A 26 13.96 8.62 28.99
CA GLY A 26 14.29 9.73 28.10
C GLY A 26 13.87 9.53 26.64
N VAL A 27 14.21 10.50 25.80
CA VAL A 27 13.76 10.61 24.40
C VAL A 27 14.02 9.31 23.60
N ALA A 28 15.18 8.68 23.79
CA ALA A 28 15.54 7.45 23.07
C ALA A 28 14.63 6.25 23.43
N GLY A 29 14.15 6.18 24.67
CA GLY A 29 13.20 5.13 25.09
C GLY A 29 11.78 5.38 24.61
N ALA A 30 11.36 6.65 24.60
CA ALA A 30 10.07 7.07 24.04
C ALA A 30 10.00 6.81 22.52
N LEU A 31 11.12 6.90 21.81
CA LEU A 31 11.20 6.65 20.37
C LEU A 31 11.47 5.17 20.01
N ASN A 32 11.80 4.33 21.00
CA ASN A 32 12.14 2.92 20.77
C ASN A 32 11.04 2.10 20.06
N PRO A 33 9.74 2.33 20.31
CA PRO A 33 8.66 1.64 19.57
C PRO A 33 8.56 2.03 18.09
N TYR A 34 9.15 3.16 17.68
CA TYR A 34 9.12 3.66 16.30
C TYR A 34 10.42 3.39 15.55
N LYS A 35 11.30 2.54 16.11
CA LYS A 35 12.51 2.12 15.42
C LYS A 35 12.17 1.29 14.19
N GLU A 36 13.05 1.40 13.22
CA GLU A 36 12.97 0.65 11.97
C GLU A 36 12.92 -0.86 12.23
N THR A 37 12.03 -1.56 11.51
CA THR A 37 11.92 -3.01 11.52
C THR A 37 12.97 -3.61 10.57
N PRO A 38 13.98 -4.34 11.08
CA PRO A 38 15.04 -4.90 10.26
C PRO A 38 14.67 -6.34 9.85
N THR A 39 14.03 -6.50 8.70
CA THR A 39 13.65 -7.84 8.16
C THR A 39 14.61 -8.35 7.09
N GLY A 40 15.52 -7.50 6.59
CA GLY A 40 16.42 -7.84 5.46
C GLY A 40 15.70 -8.12 4.13
N GLN A 41 14.38 -7.90 4.08
CA GLN A 41 13.58 -8.07 2.86
C GLN A 41 13.67 -6.82 1.98
N ARG A 42 13.58 -7.01 0.66
CA ARG A 42 13.58 -5.91 -0.31
C ARG A 42 12.47 -4.90 -0.03
N TRP A 43 11.24 -5.38 0.19
CA TRP A 43 10.10 -4.58 0.60
C TRP A 43 9.77 -4.87 2.05
N THR A 44 9.69 -3.82 2.88
CA THR A 44 9.45 -3.96 4.32
C THR A 44 8.47 -2.91 4.80
N LEU A 45 7.32 -3.33 5.33
CA LEU A 45 6.42 -2.43 6.04
C LEU A 45 7.07 -2.04 7.38
N GLN A 46 7.29 -0.73 7.56
CA GLN A 46 7.75 -0.16 8.83
C GLN A 46 6.57 0.05 9.78
N ASN A 47 5.43 0.42 9.21
CA ASN A 47 4.13 0.41 9.82
C ASN A 47 3.09 0.26 8.69
N SER A 48 1.79 0.34 9.00
CA SER A 48 0.73 0.18 8.00
C SER A 48 0.68 1.26 6.91
N LYS A 49 1.40 2.37 7.07
CA LYS A 49 1.36 3.56 6.19
C LYS A 49 2.72 3.96 5.61
N LEU A 50 3.79 3.27 6.00
CA LEU A 50 5.16 3.55 5.57
C LEU A 50 5.84 2.25 5.17
N ILE A 51 6.30 2.20 3.93
CA ILE A 51 7.05 1.06 3.40
C ILE A 51 8.46 1.47 3.05
N ARG A 52 9.41 0.58 3.30
CA ARG A 52 10.82 0.71 2.93
C ARG A 52 11.12 -0.22 1.75
N ALA A 53 11.78 0.31 0.73
CA ALA A 53 12.40 -0.43 -0.34
C ALA A 53 13.93 -0.41 -0.18
N ASP A 54 14.53 -1.59 -0.14
CA ASP A 54 15.98 -1.77 -0.15
C ASP A 54 16.47 -1.96 -1.59
N LEU A 55 17.22 -0.97 -2.11
CA LEU A 55 17.73 -0.95 -3.48
C LEU A 55 19.01 -1.78 -3.64
N GLY A 56 19.76 -1.99 -2.55
CA GLY A 56 20.95 -2.85 -2.55
C GLY A 56 20.58 -4.33 -2.71
N THR A 57 19.42 -4.71 -2.20
CA THR A 57 18.91 -6.08 -2.24
C THR A 57 18.38 -6.43 -3.62
N GLY A 58 19.13 -7.26 -4.37
CA GLY A 58 18.78 -7.72 -5.72
C GLY A 58 19.19 -6.79 -6.85
N GLY A 59 19.76 -5.60 -6.55
CA GLY A 59 20.36 -4.68 -7.54
C GLY A 59 19.40 -4.13 -8.60
N ARG A 60 18.08 -4.33 -8.43
CA ARG A 60 17.06 -3.89 -9.39
C ARG A 60 16.48 -2.53 -8.99
N PRO A 61 16.24 -1.63 -9.95
CA PRO A 61 15.55 -0.37 -9.70
C PRO A 61 14.11 -0.57 -9.22
N VAL A 62 13.60 0.46 -8.55
CA VAL A 62 12.20 0.56 -8.12
C VAL A 62 11.57 1.77 -8.80
N LEU A 63 10.33 1.62 -9.27
CA LEU A 63 9.50 2.71 -9.74
C LEU A 63 8.49 3.06 -8.65
N ALA A 64 8.43 4.33 -8.27
CA ALA A 64 7.49 4.84 -7.27
C ALA A 64 6.75 6.06 -7.81
N ARG A 65 5.56 6.33 -7.27
CA ARG A 65 4.80 7.54 -7.57
C ARG A 65 5.60 8.77 -7.15
N GLN A 66 5.69 9.76 -8.03
CA GLN A 66 6.39 11.00 -7.74
C GLN A 66 5.79 11.69 -6.51
N GLY A 67 6.64 12.18 -5.62
CA GLY A 67 6.20 12.83 -4.37
C GLY A 67 5.87 11.88 -3.22
N SER A 68 5.88 10.56 -3.44
CA SER A 68 5.63 9.58 -2.36
C SER A 68 6.85 9.30 -1.46
N MET A 69 8.03 9.84 -1.80
CA MET A 69 9.25 9.60 -1.03
C MET A 69 9.29 10.48 0.22
N VAL A 70 9.51 9.85 1.37
CA VAL A 70 9.55 10.50 2.70
C VAL A 70 10.97 10.60 3.24
N LEU A 71 11.77 9.55 3.04
CA LEU A 71 13.12 9.42 3.57
C LEU A 71 13.94 8.53 2.65
N TYR A 72 15.25 8.77 2.56
CA TYR A 72 16.19 7.83 1.98
C TYR A 72 17.47 7.75 2.82
N GLN A 73 18.14 6.61 2.78
CA GLN A 73 19.40 6.36 3.48
C GLN A 73 20.38 5.65 2.54
N GLY A 74 21.65 6.04 2.58
CA GLY A 74 22.68 5.50 1.70
C GLY A 74 22.77 6.20 0.34
N LYS A 75 23.39 5.55 -0.64
CA LYS A 75 23.60 6.12 -1.98
C LYS A 75 22.41 5.79 -2.87
N VAL A 76 21.49 6.74 -3.02
CA VAL A 76 20.30 6.60 -3.85
C VAL A 76 20.26 7.72 -4.89
N ASP A 77 20.10 7.33 -6.15
CA ASP A 77 19.88 8.21 -7.29
C ASP A 77 18.40 8.16 -7.68
N PHE A 78 17.81 9.34 -7.84
CA PHE A 78 16.42 9.50 -8.26
C PHE A 78 16.39 10.08 -9.66
N SER A 79 15.72 9.37 -10.57
CA SER A 79 15.50 9.83 -11.94
C SER A 79 14.01 9.93 -12.22
N TYR A 80 13.58 11.04 -12.80
CA TYR A 80 12.19 11.27 -13.18
C TYR A 80 11.98 10.77 -14.59
N LYS A 81 10.94 9.94 -14.80
CA LYS A 81 10.60 9.45 -16.15
C LYS A 81 10.16 10.57 -17.11
N GLY A 82 9.98 11.80 -16.62
CA GLY A 82 9.56 12.99 -17.39
C GLY A 82 10.68 13.93 -17.85
N ALA A 83 11.91 13.82 -17.35
CA ALA A 83 12.97 14.80 -17.64
C ALA A 83 14.30 14.12 -17.95
N GLY A 84 14.55 13.86 -19.24
CA GLY A 84 15.93 13.90 -19.75
C GLY A 84 16.77 12.63 -19.78
N PHE A 85 16.19 11.41 -19.77
CA PHE A 85 16.94 10.22 -20.19
C PHE A 85 16.44 9.75 -21.56
N ALA A 86 17.38 9.47 -22.47
CA ALA A 86 17.16 9.09 -23.86
C ALA A 86 16.47 7.72 -24.01
N GLY A 87 15.19 7.67 -23.66
CA GLY A 87 14.35 6.49 -23.69
C GLY A 87 12.91 6.91 -23.55
N ARG A 88 12.39 7.54 -24.61
CA ARG A 88 10.98 7.86 -24.79
C ARG A 88 10.18 6.55 -24.85
N ILE A 89 9.91 5.95 -23.70
CA ILE A 89 8.82 4.97 -23.58
C ILE A 89 7.56 5.83 -23.49
N THR A 90 6.99 6.07 -24.66
CA THR A 90 5.74 6.77 -24.89
C THR A 90 4.64 6.19 -24.00
N GLY A 91 4.44 6.79 -22.83
CA GLY A 91 3.17 6.73 -22.09
C GLY A 91 2.17 7.76 -22.62
N ASN A 92 2.50 8.50 -23.69
CA ASN A 92 1.70 9.60 -24.24
C ASN A 92 0.44 9.16 -24.99
N VAL A 93 -0.01 7.91 -24.86
CA VAL A 93 -1.23 7.44 -25.56
C VAL A 93 -2.45 7.41 -24.63
N THR A 94 -2.26 7.46 -23.31
CA THR A 94 -3.37 7.28 -22.35
C THR A 94 -3.92 8.58 -21.76
N GLY A 95 -3.29 9.75 -21.95
CA GLY A 95 -3.84 11.03 -21.49
C GLY A 95 -3.84 11.24 -19.97
N GLN A 96 -3.32 10.30 -19.19
CA GLN A 96 -3.08 10.45 -17.76
C GLN A 96 -1.56 10.43 -17.50
N GLU A 97 -1.01 11.57 -17.10
CA GLU A 97 0.41 11.73 -16.78
C GLU A 97 0.68 11.11 -15.40
N MET A 98 0.84 9.78 -15.35
CA MET A 98 1.31 9.15 -14.12
C MET A 98 2.81 9.43 -13.95
N GLN A 99 3.11 10.37 -13.05
CA GLN A 99 4.48 10.76 -12.75
C GLN A 99 5.15 9.68 -11.89
N LEU A 100 6.08 8.95 -12.50
CA LEU A 100 6.89 7.93 -11.83
C LEU A 100 8.32 8.43 -11.62
N MET A 101 8.82 8.18 -10.42
CA MET A 101 10.19 8.36 -9.99
C MET A 101 10.89 7.00 -9.94
N ARG A 102 11.98 6.87 -10.68
CA ARG A 102 12.85 5.69 -10.67
C ARG A 102 13.95 5.87 -9.62
N CYS A 103 14.03 4.93 -8.70
CA CYS A 103 15.00 4.90 -7.61
C CYS A 103 16.05 3.82 -7.90
N THR A 104 17.31 4.21 -7.94
CA THR A 104 18.46 3.32 -8.19
C THR A 104 19.56 3.55 -7.16
N GLY A 105 20.45 2.58 -6.95
CA GLY A 105 21.61 2.73 -6.07
C GLY A 105 21.74 1.62 -5.05
N GLN A 106 22.49 1.90 -3.98
CA GLN A 106 22.79 0.98 -2.87
C GLN A 106 22.40 1.65 -1.55
N GLY A 107 21.11 1.70 -1.30
CA GLY A 107 20.51 2.36 -0.15
C GLY A 107 19.06 1.93 0.06
N GLN A 108 18.39 2.61 0.97
CA GLN A 108 17.00 2.36 1.34
C GLN A 108 16.17 3.60 1.10
N VAL A 109 14.96 3.43 0.58
CA VAL A 109 14.00 4.51 0.33
C VAL A 109 12.70 4.19 1.02
N PHE A 110 12.11 5.17 1.68
CA PHE A 110 10.86 5.04 2.40
C PHE A 110 9.77 5.81 1.64
N PHE A 111 8.65 5.13 1.40
CA PHE A 111 7.51 5.65 0.66
C PHE A 111 6.25 5.68 1.51
N ALA A 112 5.50 6.78 1.40
CA ALA A 112 4.17 6.94 1.96
C ALA A 112 3.38 7.96 1.12
N GLU A 113 2.06 7.92 1.20
CA GLU A 113 1.19 8.90 0.55
C GLU A 113 -0.10 9.07 1.37
N ASP A 114 -0.43 10.31 1.70
CA ASP A 114 -1.70 10.75 2.30
C ASP A 114 -2.25 9.87 3.45
N SER A 115 -1.34 9.32 4.27
CA SER A 115 -1.70 8.43 5.39
C SER A 115 -2.52 7.19 4.99
N THR A 116 -2.41 6.76 3.72
CA THR A 116 -3.05 5.56 3.18
C THR A 116 -2.42 4.28 3.74
N HIS A 117 -3.20 3.19 3.76
CA HIS A 117 -2.70 1.87 4.14
C HIS A 117 -2.00 1.22 2.96
N LEU A 118 -0.79 0.72 3.19
CA LEU A 118 0.08 0.15 2.16
C LEU A 118 0.12 -1.37 2.25
N HIS A 119 -0.01 -2.02 1.10
CA HIS A 119 -0.06 -3.47 0.96
C HIS A 119 0.93 -3.91 -0.12
N PRO A 120 2.09 -4.50 0.25
CA PRO A 120 2.96 -5.15 -0.71
C PRO A 120 2.32 -6.45 -1.20
N VAL A 121 2.18 -6.58 -2.50
CA VAL A 121 1.66 -7.76 -3.20
C VAL A 121 2.78 -8.31 -4.06
N GLU A 122 3.23 -9.52 -3.74
CA GLU A 122 4.22 -10.24 -4.52
C GLU A 122 3.54 -11.00 -5.67
N LEU A 123 4.05 -10.83 -6.87
CA LEU A 123 3.66 -11.57 -8.06
C LEU A 123 4.72 -12.62 -8.36
N GLN A 124 4.31 -13.87 -8.57
CA GLN A 124 5.18 -15.01 -8.86
C GLN A 124 4.91 -15.58 -10.26
N GLY A 125 4.82 -14.71 -11.26
CA GLY A 125 4.42 -15.06 -12.63
C GLY A 125 2.95 -14.78 -12.92
N ASP A 126 2.20 -14.34 -11.91
CA ASP A 126 0.79 -13.97 -12.02
C ASP A 126 0.61 -12.60 -12.69
N ALA A 127 -0.65 -12.29 -12.99
CA ALA A 127 -1.07 -10.98 -13.46
C ALA A 127 -2.21 -10.42 -12.61
N ILE A 128 -2.12 -9.12 -12.29
CA ILE A 128 -3.11 -8.39 -11.49
C ILE A 128 -3.41 -7.06 -12.17
N CYS A 129 -4.67 -6.64 -12.12
CA CYS A 129 -5.07 -5.29 -12.50
C CYS A 129 -5.27 -4.46 -11.24
N VAL A 130 -4.71 -3.25 -11.23
CA VAL A 130 -4.80 -2.31 -10.11
C VAL A 130 -5.27 -0.97 -10.65
N SER A 131 -6.12 -0.26 -9.90
CA SER A 131 -6.44 1.14 -10.23
C SER A 131 -5.14 1.95 -10.24
N ALA A 132 -4.93 2.76 -11.28
CA ALA A 132 -3.70 3.54 -11.44
C ALA A 132 -3.49 4.49 -10.24
N GLU A 133 -4.58 4.99 -9.67
CA GLU A 133 -4.54 5.84 -8.49
C GLU A 133 -4.06 5.08 -7.26
N SER A 134 -4.35 3.78 -7.13
CA SER A 134 -3.99 2.95 -5.99
C SER A 134 -2.58 2.36 -6.06
N VAL A 135 -1.79 2.65 -7.09
CA VAL A 135 -0.39 2.19 -7.18
C VAL A 135 0.54 3.20 -6.53
N LEU A 136 1.28 2.76 -5.51
CA LEU A 136 2.31 3.58 -4.86
C LEU A 136 3.68 3.35 -5.48
N ALA A 137 4.14 2.10 -5.53
CA ALA A 137 5.46 1.73 -6.01
C ALA A 137 5.50 0.28 -6.48
N PHE A 138 6.46 -0.09 -7.32
CA PHE A 138 6.63 -1.45 -7.83
C PHE A 138 8.06 -1.69 -8.34
N ASP A 139 8.43 -2.96 -8.43
CA ASP A 139 9.72 -3.36 -9.01
C ASP A 139 9.75 -3.13 -10.53
N GLU A 140 10.84 -2.55 -11.04
CA GLU A 140 11.00 -2.30 -12.48
C GLU A 140 11.05 -3.60 -13.31
N SER A 141 11.26 -4.76 -12.68
CA SER A 141 11.19 -6.06 -13.37
C SER A 141 9.77 -6.49 -13.77
N LEU A 142 8.73 -5.86 -13.21
CA LEU A 142 7.35 -6.13 -13.58
C LEU A 142 7.02 -5.46 -14.91
N GLN A 143 6.39 -6.22 -15.81
CA GLN A 143 5.80 -5.67 -17.01
C GLN A 143 4.49 -4.98 -16.61
N TYR A 144 4.27 -3.76 -17.09
CA TYR A 144 3.04 -3.04 -16.83
C TYR A 144 2.45 -2.42 -18.10
N GLU A 145 1.12 -2.45 -18.17
CA GLU A 145 0.33 -1.84 -19.24
C GLU A 145 -0.74 -0.93 -18.61
N VAL A 146 -0.84 0.30 -19.08
CA VAL A 146 -1.89 1.23 -18.66
C VAL A 146 -3.08 1.07 -19.61
N ARG A 147 -4.23 0.72 -19.05
CA ARG A 147 -5.50 0.56 -19.78
C ARG A 147 -6.52 1.58 -19.33
N ARG A 148 -7.17 2.19 -20.31
CA ARG A 148 -8.28 3.12 -20.12
C ARG A 148 -9.59 2.37 -20.32
N ILE A 149 -10.43 2.37 -19.30
CA ILE A 149 -11.80 1.85 -19.37
C ILE A 149 -12.71 3.06 -19.57
N GLU A 150 -13.23 3.21 -20.78
CA GLU A 150 -14.17 4.27 -21.13
C GLU A 150 -15.60 3.85 -20.74
N GLY A 151 -16.38 4.79 -20.22
CA GLY A 151 -17.76 4.52 -19.84
C GLY A 151 -18.52 5.78 -19.47
N HIS A 152 -19.76 5.86 -19.93
CA HIS A 152 -20.66 6.96 -19.60
C HIS A 152 -20.97 6.96 -18.09
N GLY A 153 -20.81 8.12 -17.43
CA GLY A 153 -21.08 8.32 -16.00
C GLY A 153 -19.85 8.23 -15.07
N ILE A 154 -18.69 7.79 -15.56
CA ILE A 154 -17.48 7.74 -14.72
C ILE A 154 -17.01 9.16 -14.41
N PRO A 155 -16.66 9.50 -13.14
CA PRO A 155 -16.02 10.78 -12.82
C PRO A 155 -14.75 10.99 -13.67
N GLY A 156 -14.70 12.07 -14.47
CA GLY A 156 -13.57 12.33 -15.38
C GLY A 156 -13.64 11.58 -16.73
N GLY A 157 -14.70 10.81 -17.01
CA GLY A 157 -15.00 10.22 -18.31
C GLY A 157 -14.23 8.94 -18.66
N ALA A 158 -13.31 8.49 -17.81
CA ALA A 158 -12.64 7.19 -17.93
C ALA A 158 -11.97 6.74 -16.63
N LEU A 159 -11.92 5.43 -16.40
CA LEU A 159 -11.10 4.83 -15.34
C LEU A 159 -9.77 4.38 -15.90
N PHE A 160 -8.70 4.68 -15.18
CA PHE A 160 -7.34 4.28 -15.55
C PHE A 160 -6.87 3.15 -14.66
N THR A 161 -6.42 2.09 -15.30
CA THR A 161 -6.08 0.83 -14.65
C THR A 161 -4.71 0.40 -15.15
N MET A 162 -3.92 -0.23 -14.29
CA MET A 162 -2.61 -0.77 -14.63
C MET A 162 -2.65 -2.28 -14.47
N GLN A 163 -2.39 -3.00 -15.56
CA GLN A 163 -2.13 -4.43 -15.47
C GLN A 163 -0.64 -4.65 -15.22
N PHE A 164 -0.31 -5.39 -14.17
CA PHE A 164 1.04 -5.86 -13.89
C PHE A 164 1.14 -7.34 -14.17
N GLN A 165 2.28 -7.79 -14.71
CA GLN A 165 2.57 -9.20 -14.96
C GLN A 165 4.05 -9.51 -14.72
N GLY A 166 4.33 -10.73 -14.27
CA GLY A 166 5.68 -11.27 -14.13
C GLY A 166 6.04 -11.54 -12.67
N THR A 167 7.32 -11.41 -12.34
CA THR A 167 7.83 -11.68 -10.99
C THR A 167 8.43 -10.42 -10.36
N GLY A 168 7.90 -10.06 -9.20
CA GLY A 168 8.28 -8.85 -8.46
C GLY A 168 7.18 -8.42 -7.50
N THR A 169 7.39 -7.32 -6.78
CA THR A 169 6.41 -6.80 -5.83
C THR A 169 5.83 -5.48 -6.32
N ILE A 170 4.52 -5.31 -6.11
CA ILE A 170 3.80 -4.05 -6.23
C ILE A 170 3.27 -3.63 -4.87
N VAL A 171 3.41 -2.36 -4.54
CA VAL A 171 2.85 -1.73 -3.35
C VAL A 171 1.58 -1.00 -3.74
N VAL A 172 0.46 -1.51 -3.23
CA VAL A 172 -0.87 -0.94 -3.45
C VAL A 172 -1.27 -0.14 -2.22
N LYS A 173 -1.87 1.03 -2.45
CA LYS A 173 -2.41 1.88 -1.39
C LYS A 173 -3.93 1.83 -1.35
N THR A 174 -4.46 1.96 -0.14
CA THR A 174 -5.88 1.86 0.17
C THR A 174 -6.27 2.86 1.25
N HIS A 175 -7.50 3.36 1.18
CA HIS A 175 -8.12 4.11 2.27
C HIS A 175 -8.79 3.13 3.23
N GLY A 176 -8.24 3.01 4.44
CA GLY A 176 -8.68 2.01 5.43
C GLY A 176 -8.26 0.58 5.08
N THR A 177 -8.86 -0.39 5.76
CA THR A 177 -8.56 -1.83 5.56
C THR A 177 -9.35 -2.36 4.37
N PRO A 178 -8.71 -2.88 3.32
CA PRO A 178 -9.41 -3.39 2.15
C PRO A 178 -10.12 -4.71 2.43
N VAL A 179 -11.13 -5.01 1.62
CA VAL A 179 -11.86 -6.28 1.61
C VAL A 179 -11.65 -6.98 0.28
N VAL A 180 -11.33 -8.27 0.31
CA VAL A 180 -11.20 -9.12 -0.88
C VAL A 180 -12.45 -9.95 -1.03
N LEU A 181 -13.08 -9.90 -2.19
CA LEU A 181 -14.32 -10.62 -2.50
C LEU A 181 -14.11 -11.51 -3.73
N PRO A 182 -14.61 -12.76 -3.74
CA PRO A 182 -14.62 -13.58 -4.94
C PRO A 182 -15.57 -12.97 -5.97
N VAL A 183 -15.13 -12.93 -7.24
CA VAL A 183 -15.95 -12.41 -8.34
C VAL A 183 -17.04 -13.43 -8.68
N THR A 184 -18.29 -12.97 -8.63
CA THR A 184 -19.45 -13.68 -9.18
C THR A 184 -20.09 -12.86 -10.30
N PRO A 185 -20.86 -13.46 -11.22
CA PRO A 185 -21.54 -12.72 -12.30
C PRO A 185 -22.47 -11.59 -11.82
N THR A 186 -22.85 -11.58 -10.54
CA THR A 186 -23.69 -10.58 -9.89
C THR A 186 -22.92 -9.65 -8.95
N THR A 187 -21.59 -9.56 -9.09
CA THR A 187 -20.76 -8.64 -8.31
C THR A 187 -20.71 -7.28 -8.99
N PHE A 188 -21.19 -6.25 -8.29
CA PHE A 188 -21.15 -4.85 -8.69
C PHE A 188 -20.37 -4.07 -7.64
N VAL A 189 -19.44 -3.24 -8.07
CA VAL A 189 -18.57 -2.45 -7.18
C VAL A 189 -18.56 -1.01 -7.66
N ASP A 190 -18.60 -0.05 -6.75
CA ASP A 190 -18.44 1.36 -7.10
C ASP A 190 -17.07 1.63 -7.72
N SER A 191 -17.02 2.45 -8.78
CA SER A 191 -15.77 2.79 -9.48
C SER A 191 -14.72 3.47 -8.60
N ASN A 192 -15.12 4.18 -7.54
CA ASN A 192 -14.20 4.86 -6.61
C ASN A 192 -13.68 3.94 -5.49
N ALA A 193 -14.40 2.84 -5.23
CA ALA A 193 -14.05 1.88 -4.18
C ALA A 193 -13.17 0.73 -4.68
N VAL A 194 -13.04 0.52 -6.00
CA VAL A 194 -12.21 -0.55 -6.55
C VAL A 194 -10.71 -0.23 -6.44
N VAL A 195 -9.94 -1.19 -5.93
CA VAL A 195 -8.48 -1.06 -5.78
C VAL A 195 -7.75 -1.96 -6.75
N ALA A 196 -8.10 -3.25 -6.78
CA ALA A 196 -7.45 -4.25 -7.62
C ALA A 196 -8.38 -5.41 -7.96
N TRP A 197 -8.08 -6.17 -9.00
CA TRP A 197 -8.81 -7.38 -9.38
C TRP A 197 -7.91 -8.33 -10.18
N SER A 198 -8.32 -9.59 -10.27
CA SER A 198 -7.62 -10.60 -11.07
C SER A 198 -7.61 -10.20 -12.55
N ALA A 199 -6.47 -10.35 -13.24
CA ALA A 199 -6.35 -9.95 -14.65
C ALA A 199 -7.28 -10.71 -15.61
N ALA A 200 -7.76 -11.90 -15.22
CA ALA A 200 -8.72 -12.69 -16.00
C ALA A 200 -10.19 -12.23 -15.83
N ALA A 201 -10.47 -11.30 -14.91
CA ALA A 201 -11.81 -10.75 -14.73
C ALA A 201 -12.09 -9.65 -15.76
N GLN A 202 -13.23 -9.77 -16.46
CA GLN A 202 -13.74 -8.72 -17.33
C GLN A 202 -14.48 -7.68 -16.51
N VAL A 203 -14.18 -6.41 -16.78
CA VAL A 203 -14.81 -5.25 -16.15
C VAL A 203 -15.74 -4.59 -17.17
N ILE A 204 -17.03 -4.51 -16.84
CA ILE A 204 -18.05 -3.87 -17.67
C ILE A 204 -18.61 -2.69 -16.89
N VAL A 205 -18.52 -1.49 -17.47
CA VAL A 205 -19.09 -0.29 -16.86
C VAL A 205 -20.61 -0.37 -16.94
N SER A 206 -21.28 -0.32 -15.80
CA SER A 206 -22.73 -0.34 -15.67
C SER A 206 -23.20 0.87 -14.88
N SER A 207 -23.68 1.90 -15.58
CA SER A 207 -24.32 3.03 -14.95
C SER A 207 -25.71 2.60 -14.43
N GLN A 208 -25.87 2.47 -13.12
CA GLN A 208 -27.19 2.38 -12.52
C GLN A 208 -27.72 3.81 -12.40
N VAL A 209 -28.39 4.32 -13.44
CA VAL A 209 -29.13 5.59 -13.34
C VAL A 209 -30.34 5.36 -12.44
N ARG A 210 -30.13 5.32 -11.12
CA ARG A 210 -31.22 5.49 -10.17
C ARG A 210 -31.45 6.97 -10.04
N MET A 211 -32.29 7.49 -10.91
CA MET A 211 -32.85 8.83 -10.82
C MET A 211 -33.61 8.94 -9.48
N ARG A 212 -32.90 9.26 -8.39
CA ARG A 212 -33.54 9.56 -7.11
C ARG A 212 -34.29 10.88 -7.31
N ARG A 213 -35.60 10.83 -7.12
CA ARG A 213 -36.56 11.94 -7.32
C ARG A 213 -36.29 13.20 -6.45
N ASN A 214 -35.21 13.21 -5.66
CA ASN A 214 -34.82 14.25 -4.70
C ASN A 214 -33.38 14.76 -4.92
N ALA A 215 -32.82 14.65 -6.12
CA ALA A 215 -31.51 15.25 -6.42
C ALA A 215 -31.59 16.79 -6.38
N TYR A 216 -30.81 17.41 -5.49
CA TYR A 216 -30.58 18.85 -5.47
C TYR A 216 -29.95 19.29 -6.80
N PRO A 217 -30.19 20.53 -7.28
CA PRO A 217 -29.52 21.03 -8.48
C PRO A 217 -28.03 21.19 -8.19
N GLY A 218 -27.23 20.18 -8.59
CA GLY A 218 -25.78 20.15 -8.40
C GLY A 218 -25.20 18.83 -7.91
N ASP A 219 -26.03 17.89 -7.46
CA ASP A 219 -25.59 16.56 -7.01
C ASP A 219 -26.22 15.50 -7.93
N THR A 220 -25.42 14.94 -8.84
CA THR A 220 -25.91 13.95 -9.80
C THR A 220 -26.20 12.61 -9.15
N GLY A 221 -25.63 12.27 -7.98
CA GLY A 221 -25.87 10.97 -7.32
C GLY A 221 -25.69 9.74 -8.22
N GLU A 222 -25.00 9.89 -9.35
CA GLU A 222 -24.80 8.86 -10.38
C GLU A 222 -23.58 8.03 -10.00
N GLY A 223 -23.77 7.09 -9.06
CA GLY A 223 -22.74 6.08 -8.78
C GLY A 223 -22.58 5.16 -9.98
N VAL A 224 -21.42 5.22 -10.65
CA VAL A 224 -21.07 4.22 -11.65
C VAL A 224 -20.59 2.96 -10.97
N ASN A 225 -21.28 1.86 -11.30
CA ASN A 225 -20.92 0.55 -10.82
C ASN A 225 -20.17 -0.21 -11.92
N LEU A 226 -19.11 -0.89 -11.52
CA LEU A 226 -18.38 -1.81 -12.36
C LEU A 226 -18.94 -3.21 -12.10
N GLN A 227 -19.44 -3.83 -13.16
CA GLN A 227 -19.80 -5.25 -13.14
C GLN A 227 -18.57 -6.08 -13.45
N PHE A 228 -18.22 -6.98 -12.54
CA PHE A 228 -17.15 -7.94 -12.74
C PHE A 228 -17.71 -9.26 -13.25
N ARG A 229 -17.14 -9.80 -14.33
CA ARG A 229 -17.48 -11.13 -14.87
C ARG A 229 -16.21 -11.95 -15.01
N ALA A 230 -16.15 -13.09 -14.34
CA ALA A 230 -14.99 -13.96 -14.36
C ALA A 230 -15.38 -15.41 -14.05
N ALA A 231 -14.48 -16.35 -14.38
CA ALA A 231 -14.60 -17.72 -13.91
C ALA A 231 -14.46 -17.78 -12.37
N PRO A 232 -15.01 -18.81 -11.70
CA PRO A 232 -14.80 -19.04 -10.27
C PRO A 232 -13.31 -19.06 -9.93
N GLY A 233 -12.93 -18.45 -8.80
CA GLY A 233 -11.54 -18.33 -8.33
C GLY A 233 -10.88 -16.97 -8.60
N ASN A 234 -11.53 -16.07 -9.35
CA ASN A 234 -11.09 -14.68 -9.48
C ASN A 234 -11.58 -13.82 -8.30
N PHE A 235 -10.89 -12.73 -8.03
CA PHE A 235 -11.18 -11.83 -6.91
C PHE A 235 -11.19 -10.36 -7.33
N VAL A 236 -11.86 -9.55 -6.51
CA VAL A 236 -11.83 -8.09 -6.52
C VAL A 236 -11.49 -7.58 -5.12
N VAL A 237 -10.70 -6.52 -5.05
CA VAL A 237 -10.27 -5.85 -3.83
C VAL A 237 -10.93 -4.48 -3.80
N VAL A 238 -11.64 -4.20 -2.71
CA VAL A 238 -12.36 -2.96 -2.50
C VAL A 238 -11.89 -2.27 -1.23
N GLN A 239 -11.86 -0.95 -1.23
CA GLN A 239 -11.53 -0.15 -0.06
C GLN A 239 -12.79 0.47 0.56
N PRO A 240 -12.83 0.67 1.89
CA PRO A 240 -13.90 1.40 2.56
C PRO A 240 -13.75 2.92 2.33
N TYR A 241 -14.07 3.38 1.11
CA TYR A 241 -14.01 4.78 0.71
C TYR A 241 -15.16 5.13 -0.24
N GLU A 242 -15.77 6.29 -0.03
CA GLU A 242 -16.82 6.90 -0.84
C GLU A 242 -16.47 8.38 -1.01
N VAL A 243 -16.83 8.98 -2.16
CA VAL A 243 -16.54 10.37 -2.54
C VAL A 243 -17.75 11.26 -2.30
#